data_AF-A0A949YIC1-F1
#
_entry.id   AF-A0A949YIC1-F1
#
_cell.length_a   1.000
_cell.length_b   1.000
_cell.length_c   1.000
_cell.angle_alpha   90.00
_cell.angle_beta   90.00
_cell.angle_gamma   90.00
#
_symmetry.space_group_name_H-M   'P 1'
#
loop_
_entity.id
_entity.type
_entity.pdbx_description
1 polymer ?
#
loop_
_entity_poly.entity_id
_entity_poly.type
_entity_poly.pdbx_seq_one_letter_code
_entity_poly.pdbx_strand_id
1 'polypeptide(L)'
;MHCPIKQNRSVVVALAASFLFVATLARADEPCSTYPTGTAEKIESVDLEKTFGPVPTPKKPLHFAYVTKTLINEFWQDVAAGIKSEAAKYNIQVDVQRPKTSPHSLSN
;
A
#
# COMPACT_ATOMS: atom_id res chain seq x y z
N MET A 1 -43.41 13.21 -30.03
CA MET A 1 -43.68 13.35 -31.48
C MET A 1 -42.35 13.52 -32.20
N HIS A 2 -42.21 12.88 -33.35
CA HIS A 2 -40.97 12.70 -34.13
C HIS A 2 -40.51 13.94 -34.93
N CYS A 3 -39.18 14.16 -34.94
CA CYS A 3 -38.28 14.74 -35.99
C CYS A 3 -38.52 16.19 -36.53
N PRO A 4 -37.50 16.88 -37.13
CA PRO A 4 -36.27 16.32 -37.71
C PRO A 4 -34.91 16.98 -37.40
N ILE A 5 -33.90 16.12 -37.51
CA ILE A 5 -32.48 16.39 -37.75
C ILE A 5 -32.33 17.18 -39.06
N LYS A 6 -31.58 18.30 -39.01
CA LYS A 6 -30.97 18.92 -40.20
C LYS A 6 -29.47 19.01 -39.99
N GLN A 7 -28.78 18.05 -40.59
CA GLN A 7 -27.34 17.92 -40.66
C GLN A 7 -26.80 18.92 -41.69
N ASN A 8 -26.11 19.97 -41.24
CA ASN A 8 -25.24 20.77 -42.11
C ASN A 8 -23.78 20.54 -41.68
N ARG A 9 -23.06 19.91 -42.62
CA ARG A 9 -21.62 19.67 -42.61
C ARG A 9 -20.88 21.01 -42.78
N SER A 10 -19.60 20.99 -42.42
CA SER A 10 -18.58 22.04 -42.65
C SER A 10 -18.60 23.09 -41.54
N VAL A 11 -17.54 23.37 -40.76
CA VAL A 11 -16.09 23.23 -40.95
C VAL A 11 -15.46 23.19 -39.55
N VAL A 12 -14.64 22.18 -39.27
CA VAL A 12 -13.67 22.24 -38.17
C VAL A 12 -12.42 22.91 -38.71
N VAL A 13 -12.14 24.15 -38.32
CA VAL A 13 -10.80 24.74 -38.38
C VAL A 13 -10.57 25.53 -37.10
N ALA A 14 -9.67 25.02 -36.29
CA ALA A 14 -9.10 25.63 -35.12
C ALA A 14 -8.34 26.93 -35.47
N LEU A 15 -8.19 27.85 -34.52
CA LEU A 15 -6.88 28.12 -33.90
C LEU A 15 -6.97 29.34 -32.96
N ALA A 16 -6.51 29.08 -31.73
CA ALA A 16 -5.61 29.93 -30.94
C ALA A 16 -5.92 31.44 -30.81
N ALA A 17 -6.46 31.82 -29.65
CA ALA A 17 -6.01 33.00 -28.89
C ALA A 17 -6.97 33.27 -27.73
N SER A 18 -6.81 32.58 -26.58
CA SER A 18 -7.37 33.01 -25.28
C SER A 18 -6.88 32.08 -24.16
N PHE A 19 -5.57 32.02 -23.94
CA PHE A 19 -5.01 31.45 -22.71
C PHE A 19 -4.03 32.46 -22.13
N LEU A 20 -4.57 33.52 -21.53
CA LEU A 20 -3.80 34.42 -20.70
C LEU A 20 -4.42 34.45 -19.30
N PHE A 21 -3.56 34.08 -18.35
CA PHE A 21 -3.62 34.41 -16.93
C PHE A 21 -4.79 33.84 -16.11
N VAL A 22 -4.64 32.57 -15.74
CA VAL A 22 -4.97 32.16 -14.36
C VAL A 22 -3.70 31.57 -13.77
N ALA A 23 -2.86 32.43 -13.20
CA ALA A 23 -1.84 31.99 -12.27
C ALA A 23 -2.56 31.65 -10.96
N THR A 24 -3.04 30.40 -10.85
CA THR A 24 -3.41 29.83 -9.57
C THR A 24 -2.16 29.89 -8.69
N LEU A 25 -2.25 30.63 -7.59
CA LEU A 25 -1.36 30.51 -6.44
C LEU A 25 -1.41 29.05 -5.97
N ALA A 26 -0.57 28.20 -6.54
CA ALA A 26 -0.24 26.91 -5.95
C ALA A 26 0.50 27.23 -4.64
N ARG A 27 -0.23 27.21 -3.52
CA ARG A 27 0.43 27.08 -2.22
C ARG A 27 1.11 25.72 -2.26
N ALA A 28 2.44 25.70 -2.21
CA ALA A 28 3.15 24.50 -1.82
C ALA A 28 2.68 24.19 -0.39
N ASP A 29 1.92 23.12 -0.20
CA ASP A 29 1.81 22.52 1.13
C ASP A 29 3.25 22.24 1.56
N GLU A 30 3.66 22.88 2.66
CA GLU A 30 4.92 22.58 3.34
C GLU A 30 5.03 21.05 3.47
N PRO A 31 6.18 20.43 3.16
CA PRO A 31 6.31 18.98 3.22
C PRO A 31 5.98 18.54 4.65
N CYS A 32 4.80 17.93 4.83
CA CYS A 32 4.40 17.39 6.11
C CYS A 32 5.42 16.31 6.47
N SER A 33 6.27 16.62 7.46
CA SER A 33 7.31 15.69 7.91
C SER A 33 6.64 14.38 8.29
N THR A 34 7.00 13.30 7.60
CA THR A 34 6.55 11.94 7.91
C THR A 34 7.10 11.44 9.24
N TYR A 35 8.09 12.15 9.79
CA TYR A 35 8.69 11.85 11.07
C TYR A 35 7.93 12.57 12.18
N PRO A 36 7.39 11.82 13.17
CA PRO A 36 6.73 12.42 14.32
C PRO A 36 7.73 13.28 15.09
N THR A 37 7.34 14.53 15.35
CA THR A 37 8.16 15.53 16.05
C THR A 37 7.98 15.51 17.57
N GLY A 38 7.06 14.67 18.08
CA GLY A 38 6.85 14.46 19.51
C GLY A 38 7.76 13.36 20.08
N THR A 39 8.07 13.47 21.36
CA THR A 39 8.62 12.34 22.13
C THR A 39 7.55 11.26 22.21
N ALA A 40 7.66 10.20 21.40
CA ALA A 40 6.76 9.06 21.49
C ALA A 40 6.79 8.53 22.93
N GLU A 41 5.64 8.50 23.59
CA GLU A 41 5.51 7.94 24.92
C GLU A 41 5.92 6.47 24.86
N LYS A 42 6.99 6.13 25.57
CA LYS A 42 7.55 4.78 25.53
C LYS A 42 6.66 3.85 26.35
N ILE A 43 5.94 2.99 25.66
CA ILE A 43 5.14 1.92 26.29
C ILE A 43 5.96 0.64 26.21
N GLU A 44 6.20 0.00 27.36
CA GLU A 44 6.87 -1.30 27.39
C GLU A 44 5.98 -2.38 26.78
N SER A 45 6.58 -3.35 26.10
CA SER A 45 5.81 -4.37 25.36
C SER A 45 4.83 -5.16 26.24
N VAL A 46 5.12 -5.28 27.53
CA VAL A 46 4.28 -5.99 28.52
C VAL A 46 3.00 -5.21 28.87
N ASP A 47 2.98 -3.89 28.65
CA ASP A 47 1.87 -3.02 28.99
C ASP A 47 0.94 -2.74 27.79
N LEU A 48 1.23 -3.32 26.62
CA LEU A 48 0.46 -3.06 25.39
C LEU A 48 -1.00 -3.50 25.53
N GLU A 49 -1.25 -4.71 26.03
CA GLU A 49 -2.63 -5.20 26.21
C GLU A 49 -3.38 -4.42 27.28
N LYS A 50 -2.69 -3.97 28.33
CA LYS A 50 -3.28 -3.12 29.36
C LYS A 50 -3.67 -1.75 28.81
N THR A 51 -2.84 -1.19 27.93
CA THR A 51 -3.02 0.15 27.39
C THR A 51 -4.02 0.19 26.24
N PHE A 52 -3.95 -0.79 25.33
CA PHE A 52 -4.71 -0.80 24.09
C PHE A 52 -5.80 -1.87 24.02
N GLY A 53 -5.87 -2.76 25.01
CA GLY A 53 -6.73 -3.94 24.98
C GLY A 53 -6.13 -5.11 24.19
N PRO A 54 -6.84 -6.24 24.13
CA PRO A 54 -6.39 -7.41 23.38
C PRO A 54 -6.41 -7.15 21.88
N VAL A 55 -5.56 -7.86 21.14
CA VAL A 55 -5.57 -7.83 19.68
C VAL A 55 -6.93 -8.34 19.15
N PRO A 56 -7.67 -7.56 18.35
CA PRO A 56 -8.97 -7.98 17.85
C PRO A 56 -8.89 -9.20 16.94
N THR A 57 -9.76 -10.18 17.16
CA THR A 57 -9.88 -11.32 16.25
C THR A 57 -10.54 -10.88 14.94
N PRO A 58 -9.96 -11.23 13.77
CA PRO A 58 -10.56 -10.92 12.48
C PRO A 58 -11.94 -11.55 12.32
N LYS A 59 -12.92 -10.77 11.83
CA LYS A 59 -14.28 -11.27 11.53
C LYS A 59 -14.35 -12.09 10.24
N LYS A 60 -13.30 -12.03 9.42
CA LYS A 60 -13.16 -12.73 8.15
C LYS A 60 -11.76 -13.34 8.08
N PRO A 61 -11.56 -14.44 7.32
CA PRO A 61 -10.22 -14.97 7.09
C PRO A 61 -9.30 -13.89 6.52
N LEU A 62 -8.14 -13.70 7.15
CA LEU A 62 -7.10 -12.79 6.67
C LEU A 62 -5.90 -13.60 6.19
N HIS A 63 -5.38 -13.20 5.03
CA HIS A 63 -4.26 -13.84 4.36
C HIS A 63 -3.26 -12.74 4.01
N PHE A 64 -2.02 -12.85 4.51
CA PHE A 64 -0.95 -11.89 4.25
C PHE A 64 0.21 -12.55 3.50
N ALA A 65 0.85 -11.78 2.64
CA ALA A 65 2.14 -12.15 2.07
C ALA A 65 3.25 -11.41 2.84
N TYR A 66 4.22 -12.16 3.37
CA TYR A 66 5.43 -11.62 3.98
C TYR A 66 6.61 -11.85 3.05
N VAL A 67 7.13 -10.78 2.45
CA VAL A 67 8.29 -10.85 1.55
C VAL A 67 9.54 -10.48 2.33
N THR A 68 10.41 -11.46 2.59
CA THR A 68 11.69 -11.23 3.27
C THR A 68 12.83 -11.06 2.27
N LYS A 69 13.86 -10.31 2.68
CA LYS A 69 15.11 -10.15 1.92
C LYS A 69 15.77 -11.49 1.63
N THR A 70 15.81 -12.39 2.63
CA THR A 70 16.54 -13.65 2.56
C THR A 70 15.94 -14.63 3.60
N LEU A 71 16.15 -15.93 3.43
CA LEU A 71 15.88 -17.11 4.27
C LEU A 71 17.06 -18.10 4.17
N ILE A 72 18.27 -17.62 3.82
CA ILE A 72 19.47 -18.47 3.66
C ILE A 72 20.07 -18.80 5.03
N ASN A 73 19.85 -17.94 6.03
CA ASN A 73 20.34 -18.14 7.39
C ASN A 73 19.18 -18.40 8.36
N GLU A 74 19.55 -18.92 9.52
CA GLU A 74 18.63 -19.29 10.60
C GLU A 74 17.85 -18.08 11.13
N PHE A 75 18.51 -16.92 11.27
CA PHE A 75 17.86 -15.70 11.73
C PHE A 75 16.57 -15.37 10.96
N TRP A 76 16.62 -15.37 9.61
CA TRP A 76 15.44 -15.04 8.83
C TRP A 76 14.42 -16.18 8.76
N GLN A 77 14.86 -17.43 8.97
CA GLN A 77 13.95 -18.57 9.11
C GLN A 77 13.18 -18.49 10.43
N ASP A 78 13.84 -18.11 11.53
CA ASP A 78 13.23 -17.90 12.83
C ASP A 78 12.24 -16.74 12.81
N VAL A 79 12.58 -15.63 12.14
CA VAL A 79 11.64 -14.53 11.93
C VAL A 79 10.40 -15.00 11.15
N ALA A 80 10.60 -15.77 10.07
CA ALA A 80 9.49 -16.32 9.30
C ALA A 80 8.62 -17.29 10.13
N ALA A 81 9.24 -18.12 10.97
CA ALA A 81 8.54 -19.04 11.87
C ALA A 81 7.76 -18.27 12.95
N GLY A 82 8.37 -17.23 13.54
CA GLY A 82 7.73 -16.38 14.55
C GLY A 82 6.49 -15.68 14.01
N ILE A 83 6.56 -15.12 12.79
CA ILE A 83 5.41 -14.48 12.15
C ILE A 83 4.26 -15.49 11.94
N LYS A 84 4.57 -16.69 11.43
CA LYS A 84 3.57 -17.75 11.22
C LYS A 84 2.95 -18.20 12.54
N SER A 85 3.76 -18.38 13.58
CA SER A 85 3.32 -18.79 14.91
C SER A 85 2.37 -17.75 15.53
N GLU A 86 2.72 -16.47 15.44
CA GLU A 86 1.88 -15.40 15.97
C GLU A 86 0.57 -15.26 15.19
N ALA A 87 0.63 -15.28 13.86
CA ALA A 87 -0.56 -15.19 13.00
C ALA A 87 -1.55 -16.34 13.23
N ALA A 88 -1.04 -17.56 13.49
CA ALA A 88 -1.87 -18.73 13.76
C ALA A 88 -2.75 -18.55 15.01
N LYS A 89 -2.27 -17.84 16.05
CA LYS A 89 -3.06 -17.53 17.25
C LYS A 89 -4.35 -16.75 16.94
N TYR A 90 -4.36 -16.01 15.83
CA TYR A 90 -5.47 -15.15 15.41
C TYR A 90 -6.22 -15.69 14.18
N ASN A 91 -5.98 -16.94 13.78
CA ASN A 91 -6.53 -17.54 12.56
C ASN A 91 -6.17 -16.74 11.28
N ILE A 92 -4.98 -16.14 11.28
CA ILE A 92 -4.44 -15.40 10.15
C ILE A 92 -3.47 -16.32 9.39
N GLN A 93 -3.62 -16.39 8.07
CA GLN A 93 -2.69 -17.13 7.21
C GLN A 93 -1.58 -16.20 6.71
N VAL A 94 -0.34 -16.68 6.71
CA VAL A 94 0.81 -15.92 6.21
C VAL A 94 1.66 -16.76 5.27
N ASP A 95 1.75 -16.31 4.02
CA ASP A 95 2.65 -16.85 3.01
C ASP A 95 3.98 -16.10 3.06
N VAL A 96 5.04 -16.81 3.44
CA VAL A 96 6.39 -16.25 3.46
C VAL A 96 7.04 -16.50 2.11
N GLN A 97 7.39 -15.41 1.43
CA GLN A 97 8.05 -15.42 0.13
C GLN A 97 9.42 -14.75 0.22
N ARG A 98 10.29 -15.15 -0.69
CA ARG A 98 11.58 -14.51 -0.93
C ARG A 98 11.66 -14.18 -2.42
N PRO A 99 12.28 -13.05 -2.81
CA PRO A 99 12.64 -12.82 -4.21
C PRO A 99 13.35 -14.04 -4.81
N LYS A 100 12.81 -14.57 -5.91
CA LYS A 100 13.50 -15.57 -6.72
C LYS A 100 14.61 -14.86 -7.48
N THR A 101 15.87 -15.19 -7.21
CA THR A 101 16.94 -14.88 -8.14
C THR A 101 16.90 -15.93 -9.25
N SER A 102 16.75 -15.54 -10.52
CA SER A 102 16.78 -16.47 -11.66
C SER A 102 17.56 -15.83 -12.82
N PRO A 103 18.42 -16.62 -13.51
CA PRO A 103 17.94 -17.32 -14.70
C PRO A 103 18.31 -18.80 -14.67
N HIS A 104 17.45 -19.62 -14.08
CA HIS A 104 17.40 -21.05 -14.38
C HIS A 104 15.94 -21.51 -14.35
N SER A 105 15.17 -20.95 -15.29
CA SER A 105 14.34 -21.83 -16.10
C SER A 105 15.28 -22.46 -17.14
N LEU A 106 15.12 -23.75 -17.42
CA LEU A 106 15.98 -24.65 -18.22
C LEU A 106 17.02 -25.44 -17.40
N SER A 107 16.60 -26.59 -16.86
CA SER A 107 17.32 -27.87 -16.99
C SER A 107 16.72 -28.92 -16.05
N ASN A 108 15.99 -29.87 -16.66
CA ASN A 108 15.49 -31.17 -16.20
C ASN A 108 14.48 -31.23 -15.05
#